data_AF-A0A1R4IHU7-F1
#
_entry.id   AF-A0A1R4IHU7-F1
#
_cell.length_a   1.000
_cell.length_b   1.000
_cell.length_c   1.000
_cell.angle_alpha   90.00
_cell.angle_beta   90.00
_cell.angle_gamma   90.00
#
_symmetry.space_group_name_H-M   'P 1'
#
loop_
_entity.id
_entity.type
_entity.pdbx_description
1 polymer ?
#
loop_
_entity_poly.entity_id
_entity_poly.type
_entity_poly.pdbx_seq_one_letter_code
_entity_poly.pdbx_strand_id
1 'polypeptide(L)'
;MTVAVIDSGVADGPAAFRDAVAGGHDASGVGEPDGRAPVGPRPGSDHGSWVASLLAARGTGEDGEDGVIGVAPEATLLSVSIGFADSASPVDFGDQIVDAVRWSVDHGADVINLSLTTNTKSWPSSWDDAFQYAADHDVVVIAAAGNRGAGTDVVGAPATIPGVLSVAGVDREGTASRDSSSQGITIGVAAPSEELLGVSPDGSVARWEGTSGAAPIVAGVAALVRSAHPELDAANVINRITATARPGPEQEEGTQSPLYGFGIVDADRAVTASVEPVGENPMGSLEDWVATYRPAQGEDDGEGAGADAVPETVPPLEPEPEAGAGSGPGADAVIYGIVPVVALGGTATLVVLGAIGATRHFRRVSEEE
;
A
#
# COMPACT_ATOMS: atom_id res chain seq x y z
N MET A 1 10.16 -11.31 -15.11
CA MET A 1 10.06 -10.11 -14.26
C MET A 1 9.95 -10.55 -12.82
N THR A 2 10.77 -9.97 -11.96
CA THR A 2 10.80 -10.23 -10.53
C THR A 2 10.10 -9.08 -9.82
N VAL A 3 9.12 -9.41 -8.97
CA VAL A 3 8.35 -8.43 -8.20
C VAL A 3 8.49 -8.72 -6.72
N ALA A 4 8.99 -7.74 -5.96
CA ALA A 4 9.02 -7.84 -4.51
C ALA A 4 7.68 -7.40 -3.93
N VAL A 5 7.14 -8.23 -3.04
CA VAL A 5 5.94 -7.94 -2.25
C VAL A 5 6.40 -7.66 -0.83
N ILE A 6 6.44 -6.38 -0.46
CA ILE A 6 6.77 -5.93 0.89
C ILE A 6 5.45 -5.82 1.68
N ASP A 7 5.17 -6.83 2.52
CA ASP A 7 3.89 -6.98 3.22
C ASP A 7 4.02 -7.91 4.46
N SER A 8 2.95 -8.51 4.98
CA SER A 8 2.98 -9.44 6.12
C SER A 8 3.58 -10.82 5.80
N GLY A 9 4.13 -11.01 4.60
CA GLY A 9 4.66 -12.28 4.09
C GLY A 9 3.70 -13.02 3.14
N VAL A 10 4.28 -13.75 2.18
CA VAL A 10 3.57 -14.56 1.19
C VAL A 10 3.71 -16.03 1.56
N ALA A 11 2.59 -16.65 1.96
CA ALA A 11 2.59 -18.00 2.48
C ALA A 11 3.03 -19.06 1.43
N ASP A 12 3.77 -20.08 1.89
CA ASP A 12 4.19 -21.22 1.07
C ASP A 12 3.09 -22.26 0.84
N GLY A 13 2.11 -22.32 1.74
CA GLY A 13 1.06 -23.34 1.75
C GLY A 13 0.16 -23.38 0.51
N PRO A 14 -0.36 -22.24 0.00
CA PRO A 14 -1.35 -22.26 -1.07
C PRO A 14 -0.76 -22.70 -2.41
N ALA A 15 -1.44 -23.64 -3.09
CA ALA A 15 -1.07 -24.07 -4.44
C ALA A 15 -1.05 -22.90 -5.46
N ALA A 16 -1.79 -21.83 -5.18
CA ALA A 16 -1.81 -20.61 -5.97
C ALA A 16 -0.42 -19.96 -6.13
N PHE A 17 0.51 -20.19 -5.19
CA PHE A 17 1.86 -19.61 -5.21
C PHE A 17 2.96 -20.62 -5.55
N ARG A 18 2.58 -21.84 -5.97
CA ARG A 18 3.55 -22.89 -6.28
C ARG A 18 4.52 -22.41 -7.36
N ASP A 19 5.81 -22.50 -7.05
CA ASP A 19 6.93 -22.05 -7.89
C ASP A 19 6.91 -20.54 -8.22
N ALA A 20 6.03 -19.76 -7.60
CA ALA A 20 5.90 -18.33 -7.85
C ALA A 20 6.89 -17.52 -7.02
N VAL A 21 7.12 -17.93 -5.76
CA VAL A 21 8.05 -17.24 -4.86
C VAL A 21 9.42 -17.89 -4.94
N ALA A 22 10.42 -17.13 -5.41
CA ALA A 22 11.78 -17.63 -5.62
C ALA A 22 12.76 -17.28 -4.49
N GLY A 23 12.37 -16.37 -3.60
CA GLY A 23 13.16 -15.94 -2.46
C GLY A 23 12.37 -15.03 -1.55
N GLY A 24 12.96 -14.67 -0.42
CA GLY A 24 12.36 -13.72 0.50
C GLY A 24 13.23 -13.41 1.69
N HIS A 25 12.73 -12.51 2.51
CA HIS A 25 13.43 -11.88 3.63
C HIS A 25 12.44 -11.44 4.69
N ASP A 26 12.83 -11.52 5.95
CA ASP A 26 12.10 -10.90 7.05
C ASP A 26 12.83 -9.67 7.57
N ALA A 27 12.23 -8.50 7.35
CA ALA A 27 12.69 -7.23 7.91
C ALA A 27 12.09 -6.97 9.31
N SER A 28 11.06 -7.73 9.72
CA SER A 28 10.37 -7.50 11.00
C SER A 28 11.15 -8.00 12.22
N GLY A 29 12.01 -9.01 12.06
CA GLY A 29 12.70 -9.66 13.17
C GLY A 29 11.82 -10.60 14.00
N VAL A 30 10.57 -10.82 13.59
CA VAL A 30 9.62 -11.77 14.23
C VAL A 30 9.07 -12.81 13.25
N GLY A 31 9.33 -12.66 11.96
CA GLY A 31 8.97 -13.62 10.92
C GLY A 31 10.02 -14.71 10.72
N GLU A 32 9.80 -15.54 9.70
CA GLU A 32 10.81 -16.52 9.26
C GLU A 32 11.76 -15.88 8.25
N PRO A 33 13.05 -16.26 8.21
CA PRO A 33 14.06 -15.58 7.37
C PRO A 33 13.76 -15.56 5.87
N ASP A 34 12.92 -16.48 5.38
CA ASP A 34 12.51 -16.53 3.97
C ASP A 34 11.31 -15.63 3.65
N GLY A 35 10.80 -14.88 4.64
CA GLY A 35 9.65 -13.99 4.51
C GLY A 35 8.33 -14.70 4.20
N ARG A 36 8.26 -16.04 4.30
CA ARG A 36 7.09 -16.84 3.89
C ARG A 36 6.14 -17.16 5.04
N ALA A 37 6.54 -16.90 6.29
CA ALA A 37 5.66 -17.02 7.43
C ALA A 37 4.84 -15.73 7.63
N PRO A 38 3.51 -15.83 7.75
CA PRO A 38 2.66 -14.68 8.06
C PRO A 38 3.07 -13.98 9.38
N VAL A 39 3.33 -12.67 9.30
CA VAL A 39 3.71 -11.83 10.44
C VAL A 39 2.50 -11.07 10.98
N GLY A 40 2.26 -11.15 12.30
CA GLY A 40 1.20 -10.44 13.00
C GLY A 40 -0.08 -11.27 13.27
N PRO A 41 -1.09 -10.66 13.91
CA PRO A 41 -2.34 -11.35 14.24
C PRO A 41 -3.26 -11.48 13.02
N ARG A 42 -4.04 -12.56 13.00
CA ARG A 42 -5.10 -12.74 11.99
C ARG A 42 -6.28 -11.80 12.27
N PRO A 43 -6.95 -11.29 11.21
CA PRO A 43 -6.71 -11.61 9.80
C PRO A 43 -5.58 -10.81 9.14
N GLY A 44 -4.98 -9.82 9.83
CA GLY A 44 -3.96 -8.95 9.25
C GLY A 44 -2.74 -9.67 8.70
N SER A 45 -2.32 -10.78 9.31
CA SER A 45 -1.20 -11.57 8.80
C SER A 45 -1.46 -12.30 7.48
N ASP A 46 -2.72 -12.50 7.09
CA ASP A 46 -3.08 -13.13 5.81
C ASP A 46 -2.92 -12.17 4.62
N HIS A 47 -2.74 -10.87 4.89
CA HIS A 47 -2.77 -9.77 3.92
C HIS A 47 -1.76 -9.93 2.78
N GLY A 48 -0.49 -10.24 3.08
CA GLY A 48 0.55 -10.42 2.06
C GLY A 48 0.24 -11.55 1.06
N SER A 49 -0.47 -12.59 1.50
CA SER A 49 -0.94 -13.65 0.60
C SER A 49 -2.10 -13.18 -0.28
N TRP A 50 -3.06 -12.41 0.26
CA TRP A 50 -4.11 -11.79 -0.57
C TRP A 50 -3.52 -10.84 -1.62
N VAL A 51 -2.57 -10.00 -1.23
CA VAL A 51 -1.84 -9.08 -2.12
C VAL A 51 -1.13 -9.86 -3.24
N ALA A 52 -0.31 -10.84 -2.88
CA ALA A 52 0.44 -11.65 -3.84
C ALA A 52 -0.50 -12.41 -4.81
N SER A 53 -1.70 -12.78 -4.36
CA SER A 53 -2.65 -13.49 -5.21
C SER A 53 -3.20 -12.65 -6.36
N LEU A 54 -3.48 -11.37 -6.12
CA LEU A 54 -3.91 -10.44 -7.18
C LEU A 54 -2.78 -10.15 -8.17
N LEU A 55 -1.52 -10.24 -7.72
CA LEU A 55 -0.34 -9.99 -8.54
C LEU A 55 0.00 -11.18 -9.43
N ALA A 56 0.27 -12.35 -8.83
CA ALA A 56 0.89 -13.47 -9.53
C ALA A 56 0.40 -14.87 -9.08
N ALA A 57 -0.83 -14.99 -8.54
CA ALA A 57 -1.38 -16.33 -8.35
C ALA A 57 -1.49 -17.08 -9.68
N ARG A 58 -1.18 -18.38 -9.64
CA ARG A 58 -1.10 -19.28 -10.82
C ARG A 58 -2.19 -20.34 -10.86
N GLY A 59 -3.08 -20.37 -9.87
CA GLY A 59 -3.97 -21.50 -9.65
C GLY A 59 -5.41 -21.19 -9.96
N THR A 60 -5.97 -21.91 -10.94
CA THR A 60 -7.38 -21.96 -11.35
C THR A 60 -8.15 -23.14 -10.70
N GLY A 61 -7.62 -23.80 -9.66
CA GLY A 61 -8.18 -25.04 -9.07
C GLY A 61 -7.74 -26.30 -9.83
N GLU A 62 -7.90 -27.51 -9.24
CA GLU A 62 -7.46 -28.79 -9.85
C GLU A 62 -8.14 -29.10 -11.20
N ASP A 63 -9.31 -28.50 -11.45
CA ASP A 63 -10.09 -28.62 -12.70
C ASP A 63 -10.20 -27.30 -13.50
N GLY A 64 -9.49 -26.24 -13.09
CA GLY A 64 -9.54 -24.94 -13.77
C GLY A 64 -10.75 -24.05 -13.45
N GLU A 65 -11.60 -24.44 -12.49
CA GLU A 65 -12.85 -23.76 -12.15
C GLU A 65 -12.86 -23.00 -10.80
N ASP A 66 -11.90 -23.23 -9.89
CA ASP A 66 -11.97 -22.76 -8.49
C ASP A 66 -10.65 -22.12 -7.99
N GLY A 67 -10.12 -21.12 -8.70
CA GLY A 67 -8.91 -20.45 -8.25
C GLY A 67 -8.73 -19.01 -8.72
N VAL A 68 -7.80 -18.30 -8.10
CA VAL A 68 -7.47 -16.90 -8.40
C VAL A 68 -6.26 -16.87 -9.34
N ILE A 69 -6.39 -16.15 -10.45
CA ILE A 69 -5.27 -15.83 -11.34
C ILE A 69 -4.86 -14.38 -11.13
N GLY A 70 -3.57 -14.16 -10.90
CA GLY A 70 -3.01 -12.82 -10.77
C GLY A 70 -2.91 -12.11 -12.12
N VAL A 71 -2.64 -10.80 -12.10
CA VAL A 71 -2.43 -10.00 -13.31
C VAL A 71 -1.22 -10.46 -14.12
N ALA A 72 -0.12 -10.83 -13.44
CA ALA A 72 1.11 -11.32 -14.03
C ALA A 72 1.46 -12.72 -13.45
N PRO A 73 0.73 -13.78 -13.84
CA PRO A 73 0.87 -15.11 -13.23
C PRO A 73 2.26 -15.73 -13.45
N GLU A 74 2.97 -15.35 -14.51
CA GLU A 74 4.34 -15.80 -14.78
C GLU A 74 5.43 -14.94 -14.11
N ALA A 75 5.05 -13.91 -13.34
CA ALA A 75 6.00 -13.16 -12.56
C ALA A 75 6.65 -14.06 -11.49
N THR A 76 7.90 -13.75 -11.18
CA THR A 76 8.62 -14.31 -10.03
C THR A 76 8.44 -13.36 -8.86
N LEU A 77 8.08 -13.88 -7.69
CA LEU A 77 7.87 -13.10 -6.48
C LEU A 77 9.08 -13.20 -5.54
N LEU A 78 9.41 -12.08 -4.91
CA LEU A 78 10.19 -12.04 -3.68
C LEU A 78 9.26 -11.70 -2.52
N SER A 79 9.23 -12.54 -1.48
CA SER A 79 8.41 -12.34 -0.30
C SER A 79 9.19 -11.57 0.77
N VAL A 80 8.85 -10.32 1.03
CA VAL A 80 9.55 -9.50 2.02
C VAL A 80 8.60 -9.18 3.16
N SER A 81 8.76 -9.85 4.29
CA SER A 81 7.87 -9.68 5.43
C SER A 81 8.28 -8.50 6.31
N ILE A 82 7.29 -7.70 6.67
CA ILE A 82 7.38 -6.62 7.65
C ILE A 82 6.33 -6.84 8.74
N GLY A 83 6.59 -6.25 9.90
CA GLY A 83 5.70 -6.20 11.04
C GLY A 83 4.95 -4.87 11.08
N PHE A 84 3.62 -4.95 10.99
CA PHE A 84 2.74 -3.82 11.27
C PHE A 84 2.59 -3.59 12.80
N ALA A 85 1.86 -2.54 13.21
CA ALA A 85 1.84 -2.05 14.60
C ALA A 85 1.50 -3.09 15.69
N ASP A 86 0.77 -4.16 15.35
CA ASP A 86 0.34 -5.22 16.27
C ASP A 86 1.15 -6.53 16.16
N SER A 87 2.23 -6.52 15.36
CA SER A 87 3.08 -7.69 15.11
C SER A 87 4.07 -8.02 16.24
N ALA A 88 4.20 -7.14 17.24
CA ALA A 88 5.25 -7.20 18.26
C ALA A 88 6.69 -7.19 17.70
N SER A 89 6.87 -6.65 16.49
CA SER A 89 8.20 -6.41 15.89
C SER A 89 9.09 -5.56 16.81
N PRO A 90 10.34 -5.98 17.08
CA PRO A 90 11.32 -5.15 17.78
C PRO A 90 11.99 -4.11 16.88
N VAL A 91 11.78 -4.15 15.56
CA VAL A 91 12.38 -3.25 14.57
C VAL A 91 11.41 -2.11 14.28
N ASP A 92 11.90 -0.87 14.28
CA ASP A 92 11.08 0.29 13.93
C ASP A 92 10.51 0.16 12.51
N PHE A 93 9.24 0.53 12.31
CA PHE A 93 8.56 0.39 11.02
C PHE A 93 9.31 1.13 9.90
N GLY A 94 9.86 2.31 10.19
CA GLY A 94 10.67 3.07 9.25
C GLY A 94 11.91 2.31 8.81
N ASP A 95 12.63 1.71 9.76
CA ASP A 95 13.83 0.90 9.50
C ASP A 95 13.52 -0.38 8.74
N GLN A 96 12.38 -1.02 9.03
CA GLN A 96 11.89 -2.19 8.28
C GLN A 96 11.68 -1.86 6.80
N ILE A 97 11.09 -0.70 6.48
CA ILE A 97 10.87 -0.28 5.09
C ILE A 97 12.20 0.00 4.38
N VAL A 98 13.17 0.63 5.05
CA VAL A 98 14.51 0.87 4.50
C VAL A 98 15.20 -0.44 4.15
N ASP A 99 15.19 -1.40 5.08
CA ASP A 99 15.79 -2.72 4.89
C ASP A 99 15.08 -3.50 3.78
N ALA A 100 13.76 -3.55 3.81
CA ALA A 100 12.94 -4.26 2.83
C ALA A 100 13.13 -3.73 1.39
N VAL A 101 13.15 -2.40 1.20
CA VAL A 101 13.37 -1.79 -0.11
C VAL A 101 14.77 -2.10 -0.62
N ARG A 102 15.82 -1.88 0.20
CA ARG A 102 17.20 -2.16 -0.20
C ARG A 102 17.42 -3.63 -0.54
N TRP A 103 16.94 -4.52 0.32
CA TRP A 103 17.04 -5.96 0.11
C TRP A 103 16.36 -6.37 -1.20
N SER A 104 15.17 -5.83 -1.49
CA SER A 104 14.43 -6.12 -2.73
C SER A 104 15.24 -5.74 -3.98
N VAL A 105 15.83 -4.55 -3.99
CA VAL A 105 16.69 -4.07 -5.08
C VAL A 105 17.91 -4.96 -5.24
N ASP A 106 18.62 -5.27 -4.15
CA ASP A 106 19.83 -6.09 -4.15
C ASP A 106 19.59 -7.53 -4.62
N HIS A 107 18.35 -8.02 -4.49
CA HIS A 107 17.94 -9.36 -4.92
C HIS A 107 17.23 -9.36 -6.29
N GLY A 108 17.35 -8.26 -7.05
CA GLY A 108 16.97 -8.19 -8.45
C GLY A 108 15.47 -7.98 -8.68
N ALA A 109 14.79 -7.26 -7.79
CA ALA A 109 13.43 -6.80 -8.06
C ALA A 109 13.42 -5.80 -9.23
N ASP A 110 12.58 -6.06 -10.24
CA ASP A 110 12.24 -5.10 -11.31
C ASP A 110 11.14 -4.13 -10.86
N VAL A 111 10.27 -4.61 -9.97
CA VAL A 111 9.11 -3.89 -9.43
C VAL A 111 9.02 -4.16 -7.94
N ILE A 112 8.71 -3.14 -7.16
CA ILE A 112 8.40 -3.24 -5.72
C ILE A 112 6.93 -2.85 -5.51
N ASN A 113 6.16 -3.75 -4.91
CA ASN A 113 4.80 -3.51 -4.45
C ASN A 113 4.78 -3.24 -2.94
N LEU A 114 4.28 -2.07 -2.56
CA LEU A 114 4.04 -1.63 -1.19
C LEU A 114 2.53 -1.49 -0.97
N SER A 115 1.87 -2.56 -0.54
CA SER A 115 0.43 -2.56 -0.24
C SER A 115 0.11 -1.98 1.15
N LEU A 116 0.82 -0.91 1.50
CA LEU A 116 0.82 -0.27 2.81
C LEU A 116 0.87 1.25 2.67
N THR A 117 0.51 1.93 3.75
CA THR A 117 0.66 3.38 3.88
C THR A 117 0.72 3.76 5.36
N THR A 118 1.14 4.99 5.62
CA THR A 118 1.01 5.66 6.91
C THR A 118 -0.14 6.66 6.85
N ASN A 119 -0.63 7.13 8.00
CA ASN A 119 -1.62 8.22 8.05
C ASN A 119 -1.00 9.62 7.88
N THR A 120 0.28 9.69 7.55
CA THR A 120 1.02 10.94 7.42
C THR A 120 1.50 11.12 6.00
N LYS A 121 1.40 12.35 5.50
CA LYS A 121 1.92 12.71 4.17
C LYS A 121 3.44 12.70 4.12
N SER A 122 4.09 12.96 5.26
CA SER A 122 5.54 13.01 5.40
C SER A 122 6.13 11.63 5.66
N TRP A 123 7.37 11.44 5.23
CA TRP A 123 8.19 10.28 5.53
C TRP A 123 9.48 10.69 6.27
N PRO A 124 10.09 9.78 7.05
CA PRO A 124 11.39 10.04 7.68
C PRO A 124 12.49 10.14 6.62
N SER A 125 13.52 10.96 6.87
CA SER A 125 14.63 11.13 5.91
C SER A 125 15.42 9.84 5.66
N SER A 126 15.35 8.85 6.56
CA SER A 126 15.94 7.53 6.34
C SER A 126 15.37 6.83 5.11
N TRP A 127 14.15 7.15 4.68
CA TRP A 127 13.56 6.62 3.46
C TRP A 127 14.09 7.29 2.19
N ASP A 128 14.64 8.51 2.28
CA ASP A 128 15.17 9.21 1.09
C ASP A 128 16.21 8.34 0.38
N ASP A 129 17.20 7.85 1.12
CA ASP A 129 18.26 7.02 0.57
C ASP A 129 17.77 5.66 0.05
N ALA A 130 16.76 5.07 0.67
CA ALA A 130 16.25 3.76 0.27
C ALA A 130 15.42 3.83 -1.03
N PHE A 131 14.54 4.82 -1.14
CA PHE A 131 13.73 5.02 -2.33
C PHE A 131 14.56 5.62 -3.48
N GLN A 132 15.54 6.47 -3.18
CA GLN A 132 16.51 6.92 -4.18
C GLN A 132 17.35 5.75 -4.69
N TYR A 133 17.77 4.83 -3.81
CA TYR A 133 18.50 3.63 -4.23
C TYR A 133 17.69 2.77 -5.21
N ALA A 134 16.38 2.60 -4.98
CA ALA A 134 15.49 1.92 -5.92
C ALA A 134 15.38 2.65 -7.27
N ALA A 135 15.25 3.98 -7.25
CA ALA A 135 15.21 4.80 -8.46
C ALA A 135 16.51 4.70 -9.27
N ASP A 136 17.67 4.78 -8.61
CA ASP A 136 19.00 4.68 -9.22
C ASP A 136 19.26 3.30 -9.85
N HIS A 137 18.54 2.27 -9.39
CA HIS A 137 18.64 0.89 -9.88
C HIS A 137 17.51 0.52 -10.85
N ASP A 138 16.81 1.52 -11.39
CA ASP A 138 15.77 1.34 -12.40
C ASP A 138 14.59 0.47 -11.91
N VAL A 139 14.25 0.54 -10.61
CA VAL A 139 13.16 -0.23 -10.03
C VAL A 139 11.86 0.57 -10.00
N VAL A 140 10.77 -0.02 -10.51
CA VAL A 140 9.43 0.59 -10.45
C VAL A 140 8.85 0.38 -9.06
N VAL A 141 8.62 1.46 -8.31
CA VAL A 141 8.02 1.39 -6.97
C VAL A 141 6.55 1.81 -7.02
N ILE A 142 5.66 0.94 -6.52
CA ILE A 142 4.21 1.13 -6.54
C ILE A 142 3.69 1.02 -5.11
N ALA A 143 2.86 1.99 -4.70
CA ALA A 143 2.34 2.04 -3.34
C ALA A 143 0.82 2.31 -3.30
N ALA A 144 0.16 1.71 -2.31
CA ALA A 144 -1.25 1.95 -2.03
C ALA A 144 -1.49 3.38 -1.53
N ALA A 145 -2.51 4.06 -2.04
CA ALA A 145 -2.85 5.42 -1.63
C ALA A 145 -3.34 5.52 -0.17
N GLY A 146 -3.90 4.44 0.38
CA GLY A 146 -4.56 4.43 1.69
C GLY A 146 -6.07 4.29 1.59
N ASN A 147 -6.72 4.13 2.74
CA ASN A 147 -8.17 3.87 2.84
C ASN A 147 -8.81 4.85 3.84
N ARG A 148 -9.84 5.60 3.43
CA ARG A 148 -10.57 6.51 4.33
C ARG A 148 -11.30 5.76 5.44
N GLY A 149 -11.84 4.57 5.15
CA GLY A 149 -12.48 3.71 6.15
C GLY A 149 -11.51 3.24 7.24
N ALA A 150 -10.21 3.34 6.97
CA ALA A 150 -9.13 3.04 7.89
C ALA A 150 -8.58 4.33 8.57
N GLY A 151 -9.06 5.53 8.20
CA GLY A 151 -8.62 6.82 8.76
C GLY A 151 -7.58 7.56 7.93
N THR A 152 -7.25 7.07 6.73
CA THR A 152 -6.36 7.76 5.79
C THR A 152 -7.21 8.62 4.83
N ASP A 153 -7.61 9.82 5.26
CA ASP A 153 -8.45 10.70 4.44
C ASP A 153 -7.71 11.25 3.20
N VAL A 154 -6.39 11.40 3.30
CA VAL A 154 -5.51 11.92 2.24
C VAL A 154 -4.33 10.98 2.08
N VAL A 155 -3.84 10.82 0.85
CA VAL A 155 -2.70 9.95 0.52
C VAL A 155 -1.53 10.14 1.50
N GLY A 156 -1.06 9.03 2.07
CA GLY A 156 0.07 8.97 2.99
C GLY A 156 1.35 8.40 2.38
N ALA A 157 2.46 8.50 3.10
CA ALA A 157 3.73 7.89 2.70
C ALA A 157 3.69 6.36 2.83
N PRO A 158 4.33 5.58 1.93
CA PRO A 158 5.28 6.02 0.89
C PRO A 158 4.64 6.53 -0.41
N ALA A 159 3.33 6.47 -0.56
CA ALA A 159 2.66 6.87 -1.81
C ALA A 159 2.70 8.39 -2.10
N THR A 160 3.23 9.20 -1.18
CA THR A 160 3.52 10.63 -1.39
C THR A 160 4.96 10.90 -1.84
N ILE A 161 5.83 9.90 -1.86
CA ILE A 161 7.24 10.05 -2.24
C ILE A 161 7.32 10.25 -3.76
N PRO A 162 7.97 11.33 -4.24
CA PRO A 162 8.16 11.54 -5.67
C PRO A 162 8.86 10.34 -6.34
N GLY A 163 8.40 9.98 -7.53
CA GLY A 163 8.88 8.81 -8.27
C GLY A 163 8.14 7.51 -7.94
N VAL A 164 7.41 7.43 -6.83
CA VAL A 164 6.54 6.30 -6.49
C VAL A 164 5.20 6.42 -7.23
N LEU A 165 4.76 5.35 -7.89
CA LEU A 165 3.44 5.29 -8.50
C LEU A 165 2.38 4.98 -7.44
N SER A 166 1.69 6.02 -7.00
CA SER A 166 0.56 5.94 -6.05
C SER A 166 -0.70 5.40 -6.72
N VAL A 167 -1.36 4.44 -6.08
CA VAL A 167 -2.53 3.74 -6.61
C VAL A 167 -3.77 3.95 -5.74
N ALA A 168 -4.78 4.59 -6.31
CA ALA A 168 -6.12 4.76 -5.73
C ALA A 168 -7.05 3.59 -6.08
N GLY A 169 -8.21 3.57 -5.43
CA GLY A 169 -9.18 2.47 -5.49
C GLY A 169 -10.50 2.84 -6.17
N VAL A 170 -11.02 1.94 -7.01
CA VAL A 170 -12.36 2.03 -7.61
C VAL A 170 -13.20 0.77 -7.34
N ASP A 171 -14.52 0.93 -7.44
CA ASP A 171 -15.47 -0.19 -7.50
C ASP A 171 -15.50 -0.85 -8.90
N ARG A 172 -16.39 -1.82 -9.09
CA ARG A 172 -16.54 -2.57 -10.36
C ARG A 172 -17.02 -1.69 -11.51
N GLU A 173 -17.77 -0.64 -11.21
CA GLU A 173 -18.28 0.33 -12.15
C GLU A 173 -17.22 1.39 -12.52
N GLY A 174 -16.06 1.37 -11.87
CA GLY A 174 -14.99 2.34 -12.04
C GLY A 174 -15.20 3.63 -11.24
N THR A 175 -16.19 3.67 -10.35
CA THR A 175 -16.42 4.80 -9.45
C THR A 175 -15.36 4.79 -8.35
N ALA A 176 -14.79 5.94 -8.03
CA ALA A 176 -13.86 6.08 -6.93
C ALA A 176 -14.46 5.55 -5.62
N SER A 177 -13.72 4.65 -4.96
CA SER A 177 -14.15 4.08 -3.70
C SER A 177 -14.23 5.14 -2.61
N ARG A 178 -15.29 5.07 -1.79
CA ARG A 178 -15.51 6.00 -0.67
C ARG A 178 -14.63 5.65 0.52
N ASP A 179 -14.61 4.38 0.90
CA ASP A 179 -13.94 3.92 2.11
C ASP A 179 -12.61 3.21 1.80
N SER A 180 -12.54 2.49 0.68
CA SER A 180 -11.40 1.66 0.27
C SER A 180 -10.39 2.40 -0.62
N SER A 181 -10.41 3.75 -0.60
CA SER A 181 -9.42 4.60 -1.25
C SER A 181 -9.33 5.97 -0.59
N SER A 182 -8.12 6.50 -0.40
CA SER A 182 -7.85 7.90 -0.08
C SER A 182 -7.98 8.79 -1.33
N GLN A 183 -7.80 10.11 -1.13
CA GLN A 183 -7.70 11.10 -2.21
C GLN A 183 -6.44 11.94 -2.09
N GLY A 184 -5.96 12.48 -3.19
CA GLY A 184 -4.79 13.35 -3.19
C GLY A 184 -4.26 13.62 -4.59
N ILE A 185 -3.56 14.75 -4.73
CA ILE A 185 -2.95 15.16 -6.01
C ILE A 185 -1.74 14.29 -6.39
N THR A 186 -1.24 13.46 -5.48
CA THR A 186 -0.12 12.54 -5.70
C THR A 186 -0.56 11.20 -6.28
N ILE A 187 -1.87 10.95 -6.45
CA ILE A 187 -2.36 9.71 -7.08
C ILE A 187 -1.89 9.68 -8.53
N GLY A 188 -1.24 8.59 -8.92
CA GLY A 188 -0.82 8.36 -10.31
C GLY A 188 -1.94 7.71 -11.11
N VAL A 189 -2.50 6.60 -10.64
CA VAL A 189 -3.63 5.91 -11.30
C VAL A 189 -4.58 5.32 -10.27
N ALA A 190 -5.75 4.88 -10.71
CA ALA A 190 -6.65 4.05 -9.91
C ALA A 190 -6.76 2.62 -10.46
N ALA A 191 -7.07 1.67 -9.60
CA ALA A 191 -7.33 0.27 -9.95
C ALA A 191 -8.42 -0.31 -9.03
N PRO A 192 -9.03 -1.47 -9.39
CA PRO A 192 -10.07 -2.09 -8.56
C PRO A 192 -9.60 -2.29 -7.11
N SER A 193 -10.44 -1.86 -6.16
CA SER A 193 -10.16 -1.96 -4.71
C SER A 193 -11.30 -2.56 -3.90
N GLU A 194 -12.48 -2.74 -4.49
CA GLU A 194 -13.66 -3.27 -3.79
C GLU A 194 -14.02 -4.68 -4.25
N GLU A 195 -14.58 -5.46 -3.34
CA GLU A 195 -15.04 -6.83 -3.59
C GLU A 195 -13.98 -7.75 -4.24
N LEU A 196 -12.72 -7.58 -3.86
CA LEU A 196 -11.58 -8.35 -4.37
C LEU A 196 -11.60 -9.76 -3.80
N LEU A 197 -11.02 -10.70 -4.56
CA LEU A 197 -10.82 -12.07 -4.12
C LEU A 197 -9.32 -12.32 -3.94
N GLY A 198 -8.92 -12.81 -2.76
CA GLY A 198 -7.54 -13.15 -2.43
C GLY A 198 -7.41 -14.58 -1.90
N VAL A 199 -6.23 -15.16 -2.04
CA VAL A 199 -5.93 -16.51 -1.51
C VAL A 199 -5.22 -16.38 -0.16
N SER A 200 -5.84 -16.88 0.91
CA SER A 200 -5.31 -16.89 2.27
C SER A 200 -4.18 -17.92 2.44
N PRO A 201 -3.36 -17.83 3.50
CA PRO A 201 -2.28 -18.79 3.78
C PRO A 201 -2.70 -20.26 3.88
N ASP A 202 -3.95 -20.53 4.28
CA ASP A 202 -4.52 -21.88 4.35
C ASP A 202 -5.09 -22.38 3.01
N GLY A 203 -4.99 -21.59 1.95
CA GLY A 203 -5.48 -21.88 0.61
C GLY A 203 -6.95 -21.51 0.37
N SER A 204 -7.66 -21.00 1.38
CA SER A 204 -9.04 -20.53 1.19
C SER A 204 -9.09 -19.22 0.40
N VAL A 205 -10.16 -19.04 -0.39
CA VAL A 205 -10.43 -17.76 -1.06
C VAL A 205 -11.23 -16.86 -0.11
N ALA A 206 -10.71 -15.65 0.14
CA ALA A 206 -11.34 -14.63 0.96
C ALA A 206 -11.72 -13.43 0.12
N ARG A 207 -12.84 -12.78 0.49
CA ARG A 207 -13.22 -11.47 -0.05
C ARG A 207 -12.65 -10.37 0.82
N TRP A 208 -12.06 -9.35 0.20
CA TRP A 208 -11.45 -8.22 0.88
C TRP A 208 -11.50 -6.95 0.02
N GLU A 209 -11.10 -5.82 0.59
CA GLU A 209 -11.12 -4.52 -0.07
C GLU A 209 -10.07 -3.58 0.49
N GLY A 210 -9.65 -2.61 -0.32
CA GLY A 210 -8.64 -1.61 0.00
C GLY A 210 -7.70 -1.32 -1.18
N THR A 211 -7.06 -0.15 -1.16
CA THR A 211 -5.98 0.20 -2.10
C THR A 211 -4.79 -0.74 -2.03
N SER A 212 -4.63 -1.46 -0.91
CA SER A 212 -3.69 -2.57 -0.78
C SER A 212 -3.92 -3.69 -1.80
N GLY A 213 -5.13 -3.84 -2.35
CA GLY A 213 -5.41 -4.74 -3.47
C GLY A 213 -5.33 -4.08 -4.85
N ALA A 214 -5.47 -2.76 -4.91
CA ALA A 214 -5.28 -1.98 -6.14
C ALA A 214 -3.79 -1.91 -6.55
N ALA A 215 -2.89 -1.71 -5.58
CA ALA A 215 -1.45 -1.66 -5.79
C ALA A 215 -0.87 -2.92 -6.49
N PRO A 216 -1.16 -4.16 -6.06
CA PRO A 216 -0.61 -5.36 -6.69
C PRO A 216 -1.18 -5.61 -8.09
N ILE A 217 -2.40 -5.12 -8.38
CA ILE A 217 -2.94 -5.14 -9.75
C ILE A 217 -2.05 -4.28 -10.65
N VAL A 218 -1.72 -3.05 -10.24
CA VAL A 218 -0.84 -2.15 -11.01
C VAL A 218 0.59 -2.68 -11.06
N ALA A 219 1.10 -3.31 -9.99
CA ALA A 219 2.41 -3.96 -10.00
C ALA A 219 2.47 -5.13 -11.00
N GLY A 220 1.39 -5.91 -11.12
CA GLY A 220 1.25 -6.89 -12.18
C GLY A 220 1.26 -6.27 -13.57
N VAL A 221 0.56 -5.14 -13.78
CA VAL A 221 0.61 -4.41 -15.06
C VAL A 221 2.03 -3.93 -15.37
N ALA A 222 2.75 -3.39 -14.39
CA ALA A 222 4.15 -2.99 -14.57
C ALA A 222 5.04 -4.17 -14.96
N ALA A 223 4.84 -5.34 -14.35
CA ALA A 223 5.54 -6.57 -14.71
C ALA A 223 5.20 -7.04 -16.14
N LEU A 224 3.94 -6.96 -16.57
CA LEU A 224 3.54 -7.25 -17.95
C LEU A 224 4.20 -6.28 -18.94
N VAL A 225 4.22 -4.98 -18.63
CA VAL A 225 4.87 -3.95 -19.47
C VAL A 225 6.36 -4.23 -19.60
N ARG A 226 7.09 -4.44 -18.49
CA ARG A 226 8.52 -4.77 -18.54
C ARG A 226 8.80 -6.06 -19.27
N SER A 227 7.93 -7.06 -19.14
CA SER A 227 8.08 -8.33 -19.88
C SER A 227 7.93 -8.14 -21.39
N ALA A 228 7.05 -7.25 -21.84
CA ALA A 228 6.81 -6.97 -23.25
C ALA A 228 7.82 -5.97 -23.85
N HIS A 229 8.32 -5.04 -23.03
CA HIS A 229 9.23 -3.95 -23.42
C HIS A 229 10.41 -3.87 -22.43
N PRO A 230 11.34 -4.83 -22.45
CA PRO A 230 12.45 -4.91 -21.50
C PRO A 230 13.48 -3.78 -21.62
N GLU A 231 13.39 -2.96 -22.67
CA GLU A 231 14.22 -1.78 -22.89
C GLU A 231 13.76 -0.52 -22.16
N LEU A 232 12.54 -0.52 -21.60
CA LEU A 232 12.01 0.65 -20.89
C LEU A 232 12.60 0.75 -19.48
N ASP A 233 13.04 1.95 -19.13
CA ASP A 233 13.34 2.31 -17.76
C ASP A 233 12.05 2.50 -16.92
N ALA A 234 12.21 2.62 -15.61
CA ALA A 234 11.13 2.72 -14.64
C ALA A 234 10.25 3.96 -14.89
N ALA A 235 10.85 5.08 -15.27
CA ALA A 235 10.13 6.31 -15.62
C ALA A 235 9.21 6.08 -16.83
N ASN A 236 9.68 5.36 -17.84
CA ASN A 236 8.93 5.04 -19.04
C ASN A 236 7.89 3.93 -18.83
N VAL A 237 8.11 2.99 -17.91
CA VAL A 237 7.07 2.04 -17.47
C VAL A 237 5.92 2.80 -16.77
N ILE A 238 6.25 3.69 -15.84
CA ILE A 238 5.26 4.52 -15.12
C ILE A 238 4.50 5.41 -16.12
N ASN A 239 5.22 6.10 -17.02
CA ASN A 239 4.63 6.92 -18.07
C ASN A 239 3.67 6.13 -18.95
N ARG A 240 4.02 4.91 -19.33
CA ARG A 240 3.14 4.06 -20.12
C ARG A 240 1.85 3.73 -19.37
N ILE A 241 1.95 3.38 -18.09
CA ILE A 241 0.78 3.11 -17.24
C ILE A 241 -0.10 4.35 -17.11
N THR A 242 0.47 5.52 -16.82
CA THR A 242 -0.29 6.76 -16.62
C THR A 242 -0.87 7.31 -17.93
N ALA A 243 -0.11 7.31 -19.03
CA ALA A 243 -0.54 7.88 -20.30
C ALA A 243 -1.59 7.02 -21.04
N THR A 244 -1.72 5.75 -20.67
CA THR A 244 -2.69 4.83 -21.27
C THR A 244 -3.91 4.57 -20.40
N ALA A 245 -3.91 5.07 -19.17
CA ALA A 245 -5.03 4.99 -18.24
C ALA A 245 -6.30 5.58 -18.87
N ARG A 246 -7.44 4.96 -18.57
CA ARG A 246 -8.75 5.44 -19.04
C ARG A 246 -9.29 6.47 -18.05
N PRO A 247 -9.89 7.59 -18.50
CA PRO A 247 -10.48 8.54 -17.58
C PRO A 247 -11.55 7.86 -16.71
N GLY A 248 -11.55 8.17 -15.42
CA GLY A 248 -12.61 7.75 -14.52
C GLY A 248 -13.93 8.47 -14.81
N PRO A 249 -15.04 8.04 -14.18
CA PRO A 249 -16.31 8.76 -14.25
C PRO A 249 -16.13 10.27 -13.96
N GLU A 250 -16.68 11.10 -14.85
CA GLU A 250 -16.64 12.57 -14.77
C GLU A 250 -15.24 13.22 -14.89
N GLN A 251 -14.19 12.42 -15.14
CA GLN A 251 -12.85 12.93 -15.42
C GLN A 251 -12.71 13.31 -16.90
N GLU A 252 -12.16 14.50 -17.16
CA GLU A 252 -11.77 14.89 -18.52
C GLU A 252 -10.50 14.15 -18.97
N GLU A 253 -10.49 13.64 -20.20
CA GLU A 253 -9.36 12.90 -20.75
C GLU A 253 -8.06 13.73 -20.73
N GLY A 254 -6.97 13.12 -20.26
CA GLY A 254 -5.67 13.79 -20.15
C GLY A 254 -5.51 14.74 -18.96
N THR A 255 -6.51 14.84 -18.07
CA THR A 255 -6.42 15.64 -16.84
C THR A 255 -6.13 14.77 -15.62
N GLN A 256 -5.47 15.34 -14.60
CA GLN A 256 -5.29 14.66 -13.32
C GLN A 256 -6.49 14.87 -12.39
N SER A 257 -6.88 13.81 -11.70
CA SER A 257 -7.95 13.80 -10.70
C SER A 257 -7.40 13.46 -9.31
N PRO A 258 -7.87 14.12 -8.25
CA PRO A 258 -7.52 13.72 -6.88
C PRO A 258 -8.15 12.38 -6.44
N LEU A 259 -8.96 11.75 -7.30
CA LEU A 259 -9.58 10.44 -7.05
C LEU A 259 -9.03 9.35 -7.98
N TYR A 260 -8.65 9.72 -9.20
CA TYR A 260 -8.23 8.77 -10.24
C TYR A 260 -6.79 8.96 -10.73
N GLY A 261 -6.09 10.02 -10.31
CA GLY A 261 -4.80 10.40 -10.90
C GLY A 261 -4.97 10.67 -12.39
N PHE A 262 -4.13 10.06 -13.22
CA PHE A 262 -4.24 10.07 -14.69
C PHE A 262 -5.39 9.21 -15.24
N GLY A 263 -6.04 8.40 -14.40
CA GLY A 263 -7.18 7.56 -14.77
C GLY A 263 -7.12 6.17 -14.15
N ILE A 264 -8.06 5.32 -14.56
CA ILE A 264 -8.13 3.90 -14.20
C ILE A 264 -7.18 3.11 -15.10
N VAL A 265 -6.33 2.28 -14.49
CA VAL A 265 -5.35 1.44 -15.20
C VAL A 265 -5.99 0.60 -16.31
N ASP A 266 -5.33 0.52 -17.47
CA ASP A 266 -5.73 -0.32 -18.61
C ASP A 266 -4.54 -1.17 -19.03
N ALA A 267 -4.55 -2.45 -18.65
CA ALA A 267 -3.42 -3.36 -18.86
C ALA A 267 -3.14 -3.60 -20.35
N ASP A 268 -4.19 -3.73 -21.17
CA ASP A 268 -4.04 -3.98 -22.62
C ASP A 268 -3.39 -2.78 -23.30
N ARG A 269 -3.88 -1.57 -23.03
CA ARG A 269 -3.29 -0.35 -23.59
C ARG A 269 -1.89 -0.09 -23.04
N ALA A 270 -1.65 -0.31 -21.75
CA ALA A 270 -0.32 -0.18 -21.17
C ALA A 270 0.68 -1.09 -21.88
N VAL A 271 0.31 -2.34 -22.21
CA VAL A 271 1.22 -3.26 -22.92
C VAL A 271 1.31 -2.95 -24.42
N THR A 272 0.23 -2.57 -25.09
CA THR A 272 0.19 -2.57 -26.57
C THR A 272 0.29 -1.21 -27.23
N ALA A 273 -0.07 -0.12 -26.54
CA ALA A 273 -0.09 1.21 -27.15
C ALA A 273 1.32 1.75 -27.42
N SER A 274 1.47 2.57 -28.46
CA SER A 274 2.67 3.38 -28.65
C SER A 274 2.58 4.61 -27.75
N VAL A 275 3.56 4.79 -26.85
CA VAL A 275 3.63 5.92 -25.92
C VAL A 275 4.96 6.63 -26.15
N GLU A 276 4.93 7.95 -26.25
CA GLU A 276 6.15 8.75 -26.38
C GLU A 276 6.98 8.64 -25.10
N PRO A 277 8.29 8.31 -25.20
CA PRO A 277 9.14 8.24 -24.02
C PRO A 277 9.28 9.58 -23.31
N VAL A 278 9.52 9.52 -22.01
CA VAL A 278 9.83 10.67 -21.16
C VAL A 278 11.25 10.56 -20.64
N GLY A 279 11.88 11.72 -20.39
CA GLY A 279 13.19 11.81 -19.74
C GLY A 279 13.13 11.91 -18.22
N GLU A 280 11.94 12.12 -17.66
CA GLU A 280 11.69 12.29 -16.23
C GLU A 280 10.49 11.46 -15.80
N ASN A 281 10.49 10.99 -14.56
CA ASN A 281 9.37 10.22 -14.01
C ASN A 281 8.13 11.13 -13.87
N PRO A 282 6.96 10.75 -14.42
CA PRO A 282 5.73 11.53 -14.30
C PRO A 282 5.26 11.78 -12.86
N MET A 283 5.73 10.97 -11.91
CA MET A 283 5.46 11.10 -10.48
C MET A 283 6.48 11.99 -9.76
N GLY A 284 7.36 12.67 -10.50
CA GLY A 284 8.40 13.56 -9.98
C GLY A 284 9.70 12.86 -9.61
N SER A 285 10.68 13.66 -9.18
CA SER A 285 12.02 13.23 -8.78
C SER A 285 12.20 13.39 -7.27
N LEU A 286 12.59 12.31 -6.59
CA LEU A 286 12.90 12.35 -5.16
C LEU A 286 14.15 13.19 -4.89
N GLU A 287 15.18 13.07 -5.74
CA GLU A 287 16.39 13.87 -5.69
C GLU A 287 16.07 15.38 -5.71
N ASP A 288 15.26 15.83 -6.67
CA ASP A 288 14.88 17.25 -6.78
C ASP A 288 14.04 17.72 -5.60
N TRP A 289 13.14 16.85 -5.11
CA TRP A 289 12.32 17.14 -3.94
C TRP A 289 13.18 17.29 -2.69
N VAL A 290 14.12 16.37 -2.45
CA VAL A 290 15.04 16.42 -1.30
C VAL A 290 15.90 17.68 -1.38
N ALA A 291 16.48 17.98 -2.56
CA ALA A 291 17.27 19.18 -2.78
C ALA A 291 16.49 20.48 -2.49
N THR A 292 15.18 20.48 -2.76
CA THR A 292 14.31 21.66 -2.57
C THR A 292 13.77 21.77 -1.13
N TYR A 293 13.36 20.66 -0.52
CA TYR A 293 12.56 20.65 0.72
C TYR A 293 13.27 20.07 1.94
N ARG A 294 14.43 19.42 1.77
CA ARG A 294 15.32 18.99 2.85
C ARG A 294 16.71 19.61 2.68
N PRO A 295 16.88 20.94 2.78
CA PRO A 295 18.22 21.50 2.85
C PRO A 295 18.98 20.84 4.00
N ALA A 296 20.24 20.45 3.75
CA ALA A 296 21.12 19.92 4.77
C ALA A 296 20.98 20.77 6.04
N GLN A 297 20.63 20.14 7.17
CA GLN A 297 20.82 20.82 8.44
C GLN A 297 22.29 21.20 8.48
N GLY A 298 22.57 22.49 8.34
CA GLY A 298 23.92 23.00 8.25
C GLY A 298 24.72 22.45 9.41
N GLU A 299 25.93 21.97 9.09
CA GLU A 299 27.06 22.10 10.00
C GLU A 299 27.00 23.54 10.54
N ASP A 300 26.59 23.69 11.80
CA ASP A 300 26.69 24.96 12.53
C ASP A 300 28.17 25.16 12.84
N ASP A 301 28.92 25.54 11.80
CA ASP A 301 30.17 26.26 11.93
C ASP A 301 29.81 27.60 12.59
N GLY A 302 29.96 27.63 13.91
CA GLY A 302 29.59 28.77 14.70
C GLY A 302 30.36 30.02 14.27
N GLU A 303 29.64 31.09 13.96
CA GLU A 303 30.13 32.45 14.18
C GLU A 303 28.94 33.43 14.26
N GLY A 304 28.87 34.17 15.37
CA GLY A 304 27.67 34.89 15.80
C GLY A 304 27.46 36.29 15.20
N ALA A 305 26.19 36.74 15.29
CA ALA A 305 25.69 38.12 15.49
C ALA A 305 24.19 38.11 15.10
N GLY A 306 23.24 38.76 15.77
CA GLY A 306 23.23 39.65 16.91
C GLY A 306 21.81 39.74 17.49
N ALA A 307 21.73 40.33 18.67
CA ALA A 307 20.53 40.43 19.50
C ALA A 307 19.42 41.35 18.92
N ASP A 308 18.23 41.16 19.51
CA ASP A 308 17.06 42.05 19.64
C ASP A 308 15.89 41.86 18.67
N ALA A 309 14.92 41.04 19.12
CA ALA A 309 13.49 41.41 19.19
C ALA A 309 12.73 40.38 20.06
N VAL A 310 12.32 40.80 21.26
CA VAL A 310 11.41 40.04 22.14
C VAL A 310 9.96 40.39 21.75
N PRO A 311 9.07 39.44 21.41
CA PRO A 311 7.63 39.69 21.45
C PRO A 311 7.05 39.38 22.85
N GLU A 312 6.07 40.19 23.22
CA GLU A 312 5.44 40.30 24.52
C GLU A 312 4.86 38.98 25.10
N THR A 313 5.01 38.84 26.41
CA THR A 313 4.48 37.78 27.25
C THR A 313 2.95 37.86 27.38
N VAL A 314 2.24 36.81 26.95
CA VAL A 314 0.84 36.56 27.34
C VAL A 314 0.83 35.98 28.78
N PRO A 315 -0.03 36.45 29.70
CA PRO A 315 -0.03 36.00 31.09
C PRO A 315 -0.48 34.54 31.24
N PRO A 316 -0.02 33.81 32.29
CA PRO A 316 -0.32 32.39 32.46
C PRO A 316 -1.77 32.17 32.91
N LEU A 317 -2.43 31.18 32.32
CA LEU A 317 -3.65 30.61 32.88
C LEU A 317 -3.29 29.68 34.05
N GLU A 318 -4.06 29.77 35.12
CA GLU A 318 -3.87 29.02 36.38
C GLU A 318 -3.96 27.49 36.16
N PRO A 319 -3.26 26.67 36.98
CA PRO A 319 -3.23 25.22 36.78
C PRO A 319 -4.49 24.55 37.34
N GLU A 320 -5.19 23.79 36.49
CA GLU A 320 -6.17 22.78 36.91
C GLU A 320 -5.44 21.50 37.40
N PRO A 321 -6.03 20.73 38.33
CA PRO A 321 -5.31 19.81 39.20
C PRO A 321 -4.86 18.52 38.51
N GLU A 322 -3.69 18.02 38.91
CA GLU A 322 -3.15 16.76 38.42
C GLU A 322 -4.08 15.57 38.74
N ALA A 323 -4.47 14.86 37.68
CA ALA A 323 -5.06 13.54 37.76
C ALA A 323 -4.07 12.52 37.18
N GLY A 324 -3.38 11.81 38.09
CA GLY A 324 -2.95 10.43 37.96
C GLY A 324 -2.11 10.04 36.74
N ALA A 325 -0.81 9.84 36.97
CA ALA A 325 0.07 9.08 36.09
C ALA A 325 -0.53 7.69 35.78
N GLY A 326 -1.09 7.55 34.58
CA GLY A 326 -1.37 6.29 33.92
C GLY A 326 -0.53 6.24 32.65
N SER A 327 0.33 5.24 32.52
CA SER A 327 1.15 5.00 31.34
C SER A 327 0.26 4.82 30.11
N GLY A 328 0.14 5.89 29.30
CA GLY A 328 -0.49 5.86 27.99
C GLY A 328 0.47 5.34 26.92
N PRO A 329 -0.04 4.88 25.77
CA PRO A 329 0.80 4.41 24.67
C PRO A 329 1.66 5.56 24.10
N GLY A 330 2.87 5.25 23.63
CA GLY A 330 3.81 6.22 23.07
C GLY A 330 3.26 6.92 21.82
N ALA A 331 3.84 8.07 21.47
CA ALA A 331 3.43 8.92 20.34
C ALA A 331 3.33 8.16 18.99
N ASP A 332 4.07 7.06 18.85
CA ASP A 332 4.09 6.20 17.67
C ASP A 332 2.76 5.47 17.45
N ALA A 333 2.03 5.09 18.51
CA ALA A 333 0.71 4.47 18.38
C ALA A 333 -0.34 5.44 17.78
N VAL A 334 -0.08 6.74 17.82
CA VAL A 334 -0.94 7.81 17.30
C VAL A 334 -0.54 8.21 15.88
N ILE A 335 0.77 8.17 15.56
CA ILE A 335 1.31 8.49 14.22
C ILE A 335 1.14 7.32 13.24
N TYR A 336 1.32 6.08 13.72
CA TYR A 336 1.11 4.84 12.96
C TYR A 336 -0.26 4.20 13.23
N GLY A 337 -1.13 4.92 13.94
CA GLY A 337 -2.45 4.45 14.35
C GLY A 337 -3.45 4.49 13.21
N ILE A 338 -3.62 3.36 12.51
CA ILE A 338 -4.95 2.95 12.08
C ILE A 338 -5.44 1.84 13.00
N VAL A 339 -6.52 2.17 13.69
CA VAL A 339 -7.40 1.32 14.49
C VAL A 339 -7.69 0.00 13.75
N PRO A 340 -7.73 -1.13 14.47
CA PRO A 340 -7.70 -2.48 13.91
C PRO A 340 -8.79 -2.74 12.87
N VAL A 341 -8.49 -3.72 12.02
CA VAL A 341 -9.32 -4.45 11.04
C VAL A 341 -10.60 -5.08 11.64
N VAL A 342 -11.17 -4.54 12.72
CA VAL A 342 -12.46 -4.91 13.29
C VAL A 342 -13.62 -4.49 12.38
N ALA A 343 -13.39 -3.57 11.43
CA ALA A 343 -14.42 -3.14 10.48
C ALA A 343 -14.86 -4.22 9.47
N LEU A 344 -14.07 -5.28 9.25
CA LEU A 344 -14.47 -6.40 8.36
C LEU A 344 -15.43 -7.41 9.02
N GLY A 345 -15.62 -7.38 10.34
CA GLY A 345 -16.52 -8.30 11.06
C GLY A 345 -17.87 -7.71 11.52
N GLY A 346 -18.01 -6.39 11.49
CA GLY A 346 -19.14 -5.68 12.08
C GLY A 346 -20.47 -5.88 11.34
N THR A 347 -20.44 -5.93 10.00
CA THR A 347 -21.64 -6.11 9.17
C THR A 347 -22.17 -7.55 9.21
N ALA A 348 -21.30 -8.56 9.19
CA ALA A 348 -21.71 -9.96 9.29
C ALA A 348 -22.36 -10.30 10.65
N THR A 349 -21.83 -9.74 11.75
CA THR A 349 -22.35 -10.00 13.10
C THR A 349 -23.72 -9.33 13.31
N LEU A 350 -23.94 -8.13 12.77
CA LEU A 350 -25.23 -7.44 12.86
C LEU A 350 -26.32 -8.10 12.00
N VAL A 351 -25.98 -8.70 10.86
CA VAL A 351 -26.94 -9.45 10.03
C VAL A 351 -27.37 -10.75 10.72
N VAL A 352 -26.45 -11.46 11.38
CA VAL A 352 -26.78 -12.69 12.12
C VAL A 352 -27.61 -12.38 13.38
N LEU A 353 -27.27 -11.32 14.13
CA LEU A 353 -28.06 -10.90 15.29
C LEU A 353 -29.44 -10.35 14.91
N GLY A 354 -29.53 -9.63 13.78
CA GLY A 354 -30.79 -9.17 13.19
C GLY A 354 -31.69 -10.32 12.75
N ALA A 355 -31.13 -11.34 12.09
CA ALA A 355 -31.87 -12.54 11.69
C ALA A 355 -32.36 -13.35 12.90
N ILE A 356 -31.54 -13.50 13.95
CA ILE A 356 -31.93 -14.19 15.19
C ILE A 356 -32.99 -13.39 15.96
N GLY A 357 -32.89 -12.06 15.98
CA GLY A 357 -33.87 -11.16 16.59
C GLY A 357 -35.22 -11.19 15.88
N ALA A 358 -35.23 -11.12 14.55
CA ALA A 358 -36.44 -11.20 13.73
C ALA A 358 -37.14 -12.57 13.90
N THR A 359 -36.39 -13.67 13.89
CA THR A 359 -36.94 -15.02 14.05
C THR A 359 -37.58 -15.23 15.44
N ARG A 360 -37.01 -14.61 16.49
CA ARG A 360 -37.59 -14.64 17.84
C ARG A 360 -38.81 -13.74 17.99
N HIS A 361 -38.85 -12.60 17.30
CA HIS A 361 -40.00 -11.71 17.33
C HIS A 361 -41.22 -12.32 16.61
N PHE A 362 -41.02 -12.92 15.43
CA PHE A 362 -42.10 -13.57 14.69
C PHE A 362 -42.64 -14.82 15.40
N ARG A 363 -41.79 -15.60 16.09
CA ARG A 363 -42.26 -16.72 16.93
C ARG A 363 -43.12 -16.26 18.11
N ARG A 364 -42.78 -15.14 18.73
CA ARG A 364 -43.52 -14.60 19.88
C ARG A 364 -44.89 -14.05 19.46
N VAL A 365 -44.99 -13.43 18.29
CA VAL A 365 -46.27 -12.92 17.77
C VAL A 365 -47.19 -14.06 17.30
N SER A 366 -46.64 -15.17 16.80
CA SER A 366 -47.45 -16.35 16.42
C SER A 366 -47.95 -17.21 17.59
N GLU A 367 -47.48 -16.95 18.82
CA GLU A 367 -47.93 -17.65 20.04
C GLU A 367 -48.97 -16.84 20.84
N GLU A 368 -49.28 -15.60 20.40
CA GLU A 368 -50.27 -14.70 21.02
C GLU A 368 -51.55 -14.51 20.18
N GLU A 369 -51.73 -15.25 19.08
CA GLU A 369 -53.01 -15.47 18.36
C GLU A 369 -53.54 -16.89 18.60
#